data_AF-A0A1G7TTY9-F1
#
_entry.id   AF-A0A1G7TTY9-F1
#
_cell.length_a   1.000
_cell.length_b   1.000
_cell.length_c   1.000
_cell.angle_alpha   90.00
_cell.angle_beta   90.00
_cell.angle_gamma   90.00
#
_symmetry.space_group_name_H-M   'P 1'
#
loop_
_entity.id
_entity.type
_entity.pdbx_description
1 polymer ?
#
loop_
_entity_poly.entity_id
_entity_poly.type
_entity_poly.pdbx_seq_one_letter_code
_entity_poly.pdbx_strand_id
1 'polypeptide(L)'
;MEKVHCFTCDVEILKEEAILAPDENFYCKDCFNKYWVQTDCGHTVLKDDVYEVGGKTYCGYCFEELEIKCSSCNKTIKEKDAYIYGNEYYCEECFYDLFTKCAGCGRIIQKETAFKFAGDYYCDDCSDENFVECAECGEIIHIEDAQEYEGRYYCNNCFEDNYVMCYQCGHIVSIDDAFYYEADGEYYCNDCFNDYFVRCDNCGEWVHESDACFDDNITICRYCRENYFVTCNSCGNFVHERDVYYDENSDSYYCEACWEEVENEYRVIHHHDYKPTPEFYGSNNRNDLFLGVELEVDEGGEYDEKAQEIIDIMGDFIYCKHDGSLNSGFEIVSHPATLEYHRNKANWDEALEELKRLGYKSHDAETCGLHVHMSRRAFGSSEQEQDLNIMKLLYLVEKFWDKMKEFSRRTERQINSWAARYGLTESVNELLDRAKGAGRYHAINLQPYYTIEIRIFRGTLKYNTFIATLEFCQYLYDTVINSSIEELQQMTWRDFIKAIPEAYKELLIYLEERKLLPQAEEMLLA
;
A
#
# COMPACT_ATOMS: atom_id res chain seq x y z
N MET A 1 66.87 92.27 -62.52
CA MET A 1 65.59 91.75 -62.03
C MET A 1 65.79 91.43 -60.56
N GLU A 2 64.93 91.97 -59.70
CA GLU A 2 65.02 91.76 -58.26
C GLU A 2 64.65 90.30 -57.95
N LYS A 3 65.42 89.63 -57.08
CA LYS A 3 65.26 88.22 -56.73
C LYS A 3 64.95 88.11 -55.24
N VAL A 4 64.10 87.17 -54.87
CA VAL A 4 63.67 86.90 -53.49
C VAL A 4 63.75 85.39 -53.24
N HIS A 5 63.85 84.97 -51.98
CA HIS A 5 63.85 83.55 -51.61
C HIS A 5 62.46 83.10 -51.18
N CYS A 6 62.09 81.86 -51.55
CA CYS A 6 60.92 81.19 -51.01
C CYS A 6 61.11 80.97 -49.51
N PHE A 7 60.22 81.46 -48.66
CA PHE A 7 60.33 81.31 -47.21
C PHE A 7 60.34 79.85 -46.74
N THR A 8 59.66 78.95 -47.46
CA THR A 8 59.58 77.52 -47.06
C THR A 8 60.75 76.69 -47.56
N CYS A 9 61.12 76.81 -48.84
CA CYS A 9 62.11 75.91 -49.47
C CYS A 9 63.44 76.60 -49.80
N ASP A 10 63.58 77.88 -49.48
CA ASP A 10 64.76 78.73 -49.67
C ASP A 10 65.24 78.88 -51.13
N VAL A 11 64.45 78.40 -52.10
CA VAL A 11 64.73 78.54 -53.53
C VAL A 11 64.64 80.00 -53.95
N GLU A 12 65.60 80.46 -54.74
CA GLU A 12 65.63 81.81 -55.32
C GLU A 12 64.61 81.93 -56.47
N ILE A 13 63.73 82.92 -56.40
CA ILE A 13 62.64 83.20 -57.34
C ILE A 13 62.79 84.63 -57.88
N LEU A 14 62.42 84.87 -59.14
CA LEU A 14 62.24 86.23 -59.64
C LEU A 14 61.10 86.90 -58.87
N LYS A 15 61.30 88.13 -58.40
CA LYS A 15 60.30 88.84 -57.57
C LYS A 15 58.94 89.00 -58.26
N GLU A 16 58.91 89.06 -59.58
CA GLU A 16 57.68 89.12 -60.39
C GLU A 16 56.92 87.78 -60.49
N GLU A 17 57.57 86.66 -60.16
CA GLU A 17 57.00 85.31 -60.18
C GLU A 17 56.72 84.77 -58.76
N ALA A 18 57.21 85.47 -57.72
CA ALA A 18 56.98 85.12 -56.32
C ALA A 18 55.60 85.58 -55.84
N ILE A 19 54.93 84.76 -55.03
CA ILE A 19 53.65 85.11 -54.42
C ILE A 19 53.94 85.69 -53.02
N LEU A 20 53.57 86.94 -52.80
CA LEU A 20 53.58 87.55 -51.46
C LEU A 20 52.34 87.04 -50.70
N ALA A 21 52.56 86.27 -49.64
CA ALA A 21 51.48 85.74 -48.81
C ALA A 21 51.13 86.73 -47.66
N PRO A 22 50.00 86.52 -46.96
CA PRO A 22 49.55 87.38 -45.88
C PRO A 22 50.52 87.52 -44.69
N ASP A 23 51.46 86.58 -44.52
CA ASP A 23 52.52 86.64 -43.51
C ASP A 23 53.73 87.52 -43.93
N GLU A 24 53.56 88.29 -45.00
CA GLU A 24 54.55 89.20 -45.60
C GLU A 24 55.80 88.51 -46.18
N ASN A 25 55.76 87.18 -46.31
CA ASN A 25 56.84 86.39 -46.91
C ASN A 25 56.56 86.05 -48.38
N PHE A 26 57.63 85.83 -49.15
CA PHE A 26 57.55 85.39 -50.54
C PHE A 26 57.57 83.86 -50.64
N TYR A 27 56.69 83.29 -51.47
CA TYR A 27 56.58 81.85 -51.70
C TYR A 27 56.67 81.51 -53.18
N CYS A 28 57.24 80.35 -53.52
CA CYS A 28 57.05 79.77 -54.84
C CYS A 28 55.61 79.22 -54.95
N LYS A 29 55.09 79.13 -56.18
CA LYS A 29 53.71 78.69 -56.44
C LYS A 29 53.35 77.36 -55.76
N ASP A 30 54.26 76.40 -55.77
CA ASP A 30 54.03 75.07 -55.18
C ASP A 30 53.95 75.13 -53.65
N CYS A 31 54.83 75.91 -53.01
CA CYS A 31 54.79 76.10 -51.56
C CYS A 31 53.54 76.90 -51.14
N PHE A 32 53.16 77.93 -51.91
CA PHE A 32 51.95 78.69 -51.64
C PHE A 32 50.70 77.81 -51.72
N ASN A 33 50.50 77.07 -52.82
CA ASN A 33 49.34 76.19 -52.98
C ASN A 33 49.33 75.00 -52.01
N LYS A 34 50.50 74.65 -51.44
CA LYS A 34 50.59 73.59 -50.44
C LYS A 34 49.96 74.03 -49.12
N TYR A 35 50.28 75.23 -48.64
CA TYR A 35 49.91 75.70 -47.30
C TYR A 35 48.78 76.72 -47.26
N TRP A 36 48.53 77.45 -48.35
CA TRP A 36 47.54 78.52 -48.40
C TRP A 36 46.37 78.15 -49.31
N VAL A 37 45.19 78.67 -48.98
CA VAL A 37 44.00 78.60 -49.83
C VAL A 37 43.24 79.91 -49.77
N GLN A 38 42.66 80.30 -50.90
CA GLN A 38 41.72 81.41 -50.95
C GLN A 38 40.33 80.88 -50.59
N THR A 39 39.76 81.41 -49.52
CA THR A 39 38.42 81.06 -49.04
C THR A 39 37.34 81.79 -49.84
N ASP A 40 36.11 81.28 -49.84
CA ASP A 40 34.94 81.92 -50.46
C ASP A 40 34.60 83.28 -49.84
N CYS A 41 35.05 83.54 -48.61
CA CYS A 41 34.97 84.85 -47.98
C CYS A 41 36.04 85.85 -48.48
N GLY A 42 36.81 85.49 -49.51
CA GLY A 42 37.77 86.36 -50.20
C GLY A 42 39.14 86.47 -49.54
N HIS A 43 39.35 85.86 -48.39
CA HIS A 43 40.60 85.91 -47.64
C HIS A 43 41.47 84.69 -47.95
N THR A 44 42.77 84.92 -48.16
CA THR A 44 43.77 83.85 -48.22
C THR A 44 44.23 83.51 -46.81
N VAL A 45 44.09 82.25 -46.41
CA VAL A 45 44.51 81.75 -45.09
C VAL A 45 45.29 80.45 -45.23
N LEU A 46 45.94 80.02 -44.15
CA LEU A 46 46.50 78.68 -44.09
C LEU A 46 45.38 77.66 -44.24
N LYS A 47 45.64 76.54 -44.92
CA LYS A 47 44.64 75.49 -45.14
C LYS A 47 44.08 74.91 -43.85
N ASP A 48 44.87 74.91 -42.79
CA ASP A 48 44.47 74.43 -41.47
C ASP A 48 43.55 75.43 -40.73
N ASP A 49 43.44 76.68 -41.22
CA ASP A 49 42.61 77.76 -40.67
C ASP A 49 41.36 78.06 -41.53
N VAL A 50 40.88 77.05 -42.25
CA VAL A 50 39.70 77.13 -43.13
C VAL A 50 38.51 76.48 -42.46
N TYR A 51 37.40 77.21 -42.40
CA TYR A 51 36.14 76.73 -41.85
C TYR A 51 35.13 76.56 -42.97
N GLU A 52 34.44 75.42 -43.03
CA GLU A 52 33.45 75.12 -44.07
C GLU A 52 32.04 75.11 -43.50
N VAL A 53 31.15 75.96 -44.04
CA VAL A 53 29.74 76.04 -43.64
C VAL A 53 28.86 76.11 -44.89
N GLY A 54 27.92 75.16 -45.02
CA GLY A 54 26.99 75.12 -46.15
C GLY A 54 27.66 74.99 -47.52
N GLY A 55 28.79 74.28 -47.59
CA GLY A 55 29.59 74.09 -48.80
C GLY A 55 30.40 75.32 -49.25
N LYS A 56 30.57 76.31 -48.36
CA LYS A 56 31.43 77.49 -48.56
C LYS A 56 32.52 77.56 -47.52
N THR A 57 33.67 78.08 -47.91
CA THR A 57 34.87 78.21 -47.09
C THR A 57 35.06 79.65 -46.55
N TYR A 58 35.41 79.76 -45.28
CA TYR A 58 35.59 81.03 -44.57
C TYR A 58 36.94 81.05 -43.83
N CYS A 59 37.54 82.23 -43.70
CA CYS A 59 38.64 82.45 -42.75
C CYS A 59 38.10 82.51 -41.32
N GLY A 60 38.94 82.25 -40.31
CA GLY A 60 38.52 82.25 -38.90
C GLY A 60 37.74 83.49 -38.45
N TYR A 61 38.16 84.70 -38.87
CA TYR A 61 37.44 85.93 -38.53
C TYR A 61 36.04 86.00 -39.16
N CYS A 62 35.92 85.70 -40.45
CA CYS A 62 34.62 85.70 -41.14
C CYS A 62 33.71 84.58 -40.66
N PHE A 63 34.27 83.47 -40.18
CA PHE A 63 33.54 82.39 -39.53
C PHE A 63 32.99 82.84 -38.17
N GLU A 64 33.79 83.52 -37.35
CA GLU A 64 33.35 84.05 -36.04
C GLU A 64 32.24 85.12 -36.14
N GLU A 65 32.18 85.84 -37.26
CA GLU A 65 31.14 86.82 -37.56
C GLU A 65 30.02 86.27 -38.47
N LEU A 66 30.03 84.96 -38.76
CA LEU A 66 29.02 84.34 -39.59
C LEU A 66 27.67 84.32 -38.86
N GLU A 67 26.70 85.02 -39.42
CA GLU A 67 25.33 85.06 -38.92
C GLU A 67 24.46 84.01 -39.62
N ILE A 68 23.73 83.23 -38.83
CA ILE A 68 22.77 82.23 -39.30
C ILE A 68 21.41 82.42 -38.63
N LYS A 69 20.38 81.73 -39.14
CA LYS A 69 19.02 81.79 -38.62
C LYS A 69 18.70 80.57 -37.78
N CYS A 70 18.13 80.77 -36.60
CA CYS A 70 17.56 79.68 -35.82
C CYS A 70 16.37 79.05 -36.58
N SER A 71 16.38 77.73 -36.76
CA SER A 71 15.33 76.99 -37.46
C SER A 71 13.95 77.04 -36.81
N SER A 72 13.88 77.31 -35.50
CA SER A 72 12.61 77.38 -34.74
C SER A 72 12.01 78.79 -34.70
N CYS A 73 12.77 79.79 -34.23
CA CYS A 73 12.25 81.16 -34.02
C CYS A 73 12.71 82.19 -35.06
N ASN A 74 13.58 81.80 -36.02
CA ASN A 74 14.13 82.65 -37.08
C ASN A 74 14.98 83.86 -36.58
N LYS A 75 15.39 83.84 -35.31
CA LYS A 75 16.33 84.80 -34.72
C LYS A 75 17.71 84.67 -35.38
N THR A 76 18.36 85.80 -35.65
CA THR A 76 19.76 85.80 -36.11
C THR A 76 20.67 85.46 -34.92
N ILE A 77 21.55 84.49 -35.10
CA ILE A 77 22.57 84.07 -34.13
C ILE A 77 23.93 83.97 -34.82
N LYS A 78 25.01 84.15 -34.06
CA LYS A 78 26.35 83.83 -34.56
C LYS A 78 26.49 82.32 -34.64
N GLU A 79 27.09 81.81 -35.71
CA GLU A 79 27.26 80.37 -35.93
C GLU A 79 27.99 79.72 -34.75
N LYS A 80 29.04 80.36 -34.23
CA LYS A 80 29.81 79.86 -33.08
C LYS A 80 29.01 79.68 -31.79
N ASP A 81 27.87 80.37 -31.68
CA ASP A 81 26.97 80.34 -30.53
C ASP A 81 25.71 79.48 -30.81
N ALA A 82 25.62 78.86 -31.99
CA ALA A 82 24.48 78.07 -32.40
C ALA A 82 24.61 76.61 -31.95
N TYR A 83 23.49 76.05 -31.52
CA TYR A 83 23.36 74.63 -31.23
C TYR A 83 22.94 73.89 -32.49
N ILE A 84 23.56 72.74 -32.76
CA ILE A 84 23.33 71.98 -34.00
C ILE A 84 22.63 70.67 -33.67
N TYR A 85 21.54 70.38 -34.40
CA TYR A 85 20.88 69.08 -34.38
C TYR A 85 20.55 68.64 -35.81
N GLY A 86 21.03 67.46 -36.21
CA GLY A 86 21.00 67.07 -37.62
C GLY A 86 21.79 68.06 -38.49
N ASN A 87 21.10 68.67 -39.47
CA ASN A 87 21.67 69.71 -40.35
C ASN A 87 21.08 71.11 -40.07
N GLU A 88 20.49 71.31 -38.90
CA GLU A 88 19.80 72.54 -38.53
C GLU A 88 20.45 73.25 -37.34
N TYR A 89 20.22 74.56 -37.25
CA TYR A 89 20.84 75.44 -36.26
C TYR A 89 19.79 76.07 -35.35
N TYR A 90 20.07 76.11 -34.06
CA TYR A 90 19.14 76.56 -33.03
C TYR A 90 19.81 77.57 -32.10
N CYS A 91 19.08 78.60 -31.68
CA CYS A 91 19.51 79.40 -30.54
C CYS A 91 19.35 78.59 -29.25
N GLU A 92 20.10 78.94 -28.20
CA GLU A 92 20.12 78.23 -26.92
C GLU A 92 18.72 77.96 -26.34
N GLU A 93 17.87 78.99 -26.27
CA GLU A 93 16.50 78.89 -25.75
C GLU A 93 15.68 77.84 -26.53
N CYS A 94 15.60 77.99 -27.85
CA CYS A 94 14.90 77.02 -28.70
C CYS A 94 15.50 75.61 -28.62
N PHE A 95 16.82 75.49 -28.46
CA PHE A 95 17.45 74.18 -28.37
C PHE A 95 17.04 73.46 -27.08
N TYR A 96 17.11 74.12 -25.93
CA TYR A 96 16.68 73.52 -24.68
C TYR A 96 15.16 73.41 -24.53
N ASP A 97 14.38 74.20 -25.26
CA ASP A 97 12.92 74.03 -25.31
C ASP A 97 12.51 72.77 -26.09
N LEU A 98 13.21 72.47 -27.19
CA LEU A 98 12.85 71.37 -28.11
C LEU A 98 13.61 70.06 -27.83
N PHE A 99 14.83 70.15 -27.30
CA PHE A 99 15.74 69.01 -27.15
C PHE A 99 16.17 68.80 -25.70
N THR A 100 16.54 67.57 -25.39
CA THR A 100 17.10 67.16 -24.10
C THR A 100 18.10 66.02 -24.30
N LYS A 101 18.82 65.61 -23.25
CA LYS A 101 19.65 64.42 -23.29
C LYS A 101 18.84 63.21 -22.83
N CYS A 102 18.98 62.09 -23.53
CA CYS A 102 18.51 60.79 -23.07
C CYS A 102 19.21 60.44 -21.76
N ALA A 103 18.46 60.09 -20.72
CA ALA A 103 19.02 59.70 -19.42
C ALA A 103 19.79 58.37 -19.49
N GLY A 104 19.40 57.45 -20.39
CA GLY A 104 20.08 56.16 -20.57
C GLY A 104 21.40 56.25 -21.34
N CYS A 105 21.42 56.90 -22.51
CA CYS A 105 22.58 56.90 -23.41
C CYS A 105 23.27 58.25 -23.61
N GLY A 106 22.70 59.35 -23.07
CA GLY A 106 23.26 60.70 -23.19
C GLY A 106 23.11 61.38 -24.55
N ARG A 107 22.53 60.70 -25.56
CA ARG A 107 22.26 61.28 -26.89
C ARG A 107 21.27 62.45 -26.78
N ILE A 108 21.44 63.45 -27.63
CA ILE A 108 20.46 64.54 -27.76
C ILE A 108 19.22 63.99 -28.49
N ILE A 109 18.04 64.22 -27.94
CA ILE A 109 16.74 63.75 -28.44
C ILE A 109 15.69 64.87 -28.42
N GLN A 110 14.65 64.73 -29.24
CA GLN A 110 13.50 65.64 -29.24
C GLN A 110 12.58 65.36 -28.05
N LYS A 111 12.25 66.39 -27.28
CA LYS A 111 11.40 66.27 -26.08
C LYS A 111 9.97 65.83 -26.39
N GLU A 112 9.41 66.23 -27.53
CA GLU A 112 8.01 65.97 -27.89
C GLU A 112 7.75 64.48 -28.15
N THR A 113 8.74 63.76 -28.68
CA THR A 113 8.61 62.34 -29.05
C THR A 113 9.32 61.41 -28.06
N ALA A 114 10.13 61.94 -27.15
CA ALA A 114 10.87 61.15 -26.18
C ALA A 114 9.95 60.50 -25.15
N PHE A 115 10.23 59.24 -24.82
CA PHE A 115 9.58 58.55 -23.71
C PHE A 115 9.95 59.25 -22.40
N LYS A 116 8.96 59.57 -21.57
CA LYS A 116 9.16 60.28 -20.30
C LYS A 116 8.79 59.38 -19.12
N PHE A 117 9.73 59.16 -18.23
CA PHE A 117 9.54 58.37 -17.02
C PHE A 117 10.18 59.04 -15.82
N ALA A 118 9.47 59.09 -14.68
CA ALA A 118 9.91 59.72 -13.43
C ALA A 118 10.49 61.15 -13.54
N GLY A 119 10.18 61.88 -14.62
CA GLY A 119 10.67 63.24 -14.87
C GLY A 119 11.82 63.32 -15.88
N ASP A 120 12.46 62.19 -16.20
CA ASP A 120 13.55 62.07 -17.15
C ASP A 120 13.05 61.64 -18.54
N TYR A 121 13.90 61.84 -19.56
CA TYR A 121 13.58 61.58 -20.96
C TYR A 121 14.51 60.51 -21.53
N TYR A 122 13.95 59.61 -22.35
CA TYR A 122 14.65 58.48 -22.94
C TYR A 122 14.40 58.43 -24.46
N CYS A 123 15.40 57.96 -25.22
CA CYS A 123 15.20 57.61 -26.63
C CYS A 123 14.51 56.25 -26.74
N ASP A 124 13.90 55.98 -27.90
CA ASP A 124 13.17 54.73 -28.19
C ASP A 124 14.00 53.48 -27.84
N ASP A 125 15.26 53.42 -28.28
CA ASP A 125 16.17 52.30 -27.95
C ASP A 125 16.28 52.08 -26.42
N CYS A 126 16.44 53.17 -25.65
CA CYS A 126 16.59 53.07 -24.20
C CYS A 126 15.26 52.83 -23.48
N SER A 127 14.13 53.28 -24.03
CA SER A 127 12.83 52.95 -23.44
C SER A 127 12.53 51.47 -23.62
N ASP A 128 12.78 50.93 -24.81
CA ASP A 128 12.52 49.53 -25.15
C ASP A 128 13.45 48.57 -24.39
N GLU A 129 14.70 48.96 -24.13
CA GLU A 129 15.67 48.14 -23.40
C GLU A 129 15.46 48.14 -21.88
N ASN A 130 14.99 49.25 -21.29
CA ASN A 130 15.03 49.44 -19.84
C ASN A 130 13.65 49.45 -19.17
N PHE A 131 12.56 49.44 -19.94
CA PHE A 131 11.21 49.54 -19.38
C PHE A 131 10.28 48.49 -19.95
N VAL A 132 9.37 48.02 -19.11
CA VAL A 132 8.35 47.01 -19.43
C VAL A 132 7.00 47.47 -18.89
N GLU A 133 5.92 47.03 -19.53
CA GLU A 133 4.56 47.27 -19.04
C GLU A 133 4.12 46.11 -18.15
N CYS A 134 3.58 46.43 -16.97
CA CYS A 134 2.96 45.45 -16.10
C CYS A 134 1.80 44.76 -16.81
N ALA A 135 1.82 43.44 -16.91
CA ALA A 135 0.78 42.67 -17.58
C ALA A 135 -0.60 42.76 -16.89
N GLU A 136 -0.65 43.13 -15.61
CA GLU A 136 -1.88 43.23 -14.83
C GLU A 136 -2.44 44.65 -14.79
N CYS A 137 -1.65 45.63 -14.35
CA CYS A 137 -2.13 47.01 -14.14
C CYS A 137 -1.79 47.98 -15.28
N GLY A 138 -0.94 47.59 -16.23
CA GLY A 138 -0.47 48.46 -17.33
C GLY A 138 0.51 49.56 -16.91
N GLU A 139 1.00 49.53 -15.67
CA GLU A 139 2.01 50.47 -15.20
C GLU A 139 3.35 50.22 -15.92
N ILE A 140 4.02 51.29 -16.36
CA ILE A 140 5.36 51.18 -16.91
C ILE A 140 6.36 51.09 -15.75
N ILE A 141 7.22 50.08 -15.78
CA ILE A 141 8.17 49.75 -14.72
C ILE A 141 9.56 49.71 -15.34
N HIS A 142 10.57 50.14 -14.59
CA HIS A 142 11.95 49.83 -14.95
C HIS A 142 12.17 48.32 -14.88
N ILE A 143 12.82 47.74 -15.89
CA ILE A 143 12.96 46.28 -16.02
C ILE A 143 13.66 45.64 -14.81
N GLU A 144 14.56 46.36 -14.14
CA GLU A 144 15.25 45.89 -12.93
C GLU A 144 14.32 45.79 -11.70
N ASP A 145 13.19 46.50 -11.70
CA ASP A 145 12.20 46.51 -10.61
C ASP A 145 10.98 45.61 -10.92
N ALA A 146 10.96 44.98 -12.09
CA ALA A 146 9.85 44.13 -12.53
C ALA A 146 10.08 42.65 -12.15
N GLN A 147 9.02 41.97 -11.73
CA GLN A 147 9.01 40.52 -11.55
C GLN A 147 8.65 39.84 -12.88
N GLU A 148 9.47 38.91 -13.33
CA GLU A 148 9.22 38.13 -14.55
C GLU A 148 8.61 36.76 -14.20
N TYR A 149 7.49 36.43 -14.84
CA TYR A 149 6.86 35.13 -14.74
C TYR A 149 6.23 34.74 -16.07
N GLU A 150 6.66 33.58 -16.59
CA GLU A 150 6.22 33.00 -17.87
C GLU A 150 6.32 33.97 -19.07
N GLY A 151 7.39 34.77 -19.12
CA GLY A 151 7.66 35.74 -20.19
C GLY A 151 6.83 37.02 -20.10
N ARG A 152 6.15 37.26 -18.97
CA ARG A 152 5.42 38.50 -18.68
C ARG A 152 6.03 39.21 -17.48
N TYR A 153 5.87 40.52 -17.42
CA TYR A 153 6.41 41.37 -16.36
C TYR A 153 5.31 41.92 -15.47
N TYR A 154 5.55 41.97 -14.17
CA TYR A 154 4.62 42.44 -13.16
C TYR A 154 5.30 43.43 -12.22
N CYS A 155 4.59 44.46 -11.75
CA CYS A 155 5.10 45.26 -10.64
C CYS A 155 5.07 44.41 -9.35
N ASN A 156 5.88 44.77 -8.37
CA ASN A 156 5.97 44.01 -7.10
C ASN A 156 4.60 43.81 -6.43
N ASN A 157 3.77 44.86 -6.38
CA ASN A 157 2.43 44.75 -5.78
C ASN A 157 1.56 43.75 -6.52
N CYS A 158 1.43 43.86 -7.85
CA CYS A 158 0.63 42.93 -8.64
C CYS A 158 1.18 41.50 -8.58
N PHE A 159 2.50 41.34 -8.45
CA PHE A 159 3.10 40.02 -8.29
C PHE A 159 2.75 39.42 -6.92
N GLU A 160 2.94 40.15 -5.82
CA GLU A 160 2.61 39.71 -4.46
C GLU A 160 1.10 39.48 -4.24
N ASP A 161 0.25 40.26 -4.92
CA ASP A 161 -1.21 40.14 -4.83
C ASP A 161 -1.77 38.90 -5.55
N ASN A 162 -1.01 38.30 -6.48
CA ASN A 162 -1.50 37.21 -7.33
C ASN A 162 -0.64 35.94 -7.28
N TYR A 163 0.61 36.03 -6.81
CA TYR A 163 1.55 34.92 -6.83
C TYR A 163 2.23 34.71 -5.48
N VAL A 164 2.47 33.46 -5.13
CA VAL A 164 3.16 33.02 -3.93
C VAL A 164 4.22 32.00 -4.28
N MET A 165 5.22 31.85 -3.41
CA MET A 165 6.24 30.81 -3.54
C MET A 165 5.81 29.57 -2.78
N CYS A 166 5.82 28.41 -3.43
CA CYS A 166 5.62 27.14 -2.76
C CYS A 166 6.76 26.91 -1.75
N TYR A 167 6.41 26.71 -0.48
CA TYR A 167 7.37 26.51 0.60
C TYR A 167 8.27 25.29 0.38
N GLN A 168 7.71 24.22 -0.21
CA GLN A 168 8.41 22.95 -0.37
C GLN A 168 9.40 22.94 -1.56
N CYS A 169 9.01 23.47 -2.72
CA CYS A 169 9.81 23.39 -3.94
C CYS A 169 10.38 24.73 -4.42
N GLY A 170 9.94 25.85 -3.86
CA GLY A 170 10.36 27.19 -4.25
C GLY A 170 9.78 27.69 -5.57
N HIS A 171 8.90 26.93 -6.23
CA HIS A 171 8.24 27.39 -7.45
C HIS A 171 7.21 28.48 -7.15
N ILE A 172 7.19 29.50 -8.00
CA ILE A 172 6.15 30.52 -8.01
C ILE A 172 4.87 29.88 -8.55
N VAL A 173 3.76 30.11 -7.86
CA VAL A 173 2.43 29.66 -8.24
C VAL A 173 1.43 30.79 -8.07
N SER A 174 0.36 30.78 -8.87
CA SER A 174 -0.79 31.65 -8.63
C SER A 174 -1.38 31.35 -7.25
N ILE A 175 -1.79 32.39 -6.52
CA ILE A 175 -2.49 32.25 -5.24
C ILE A 175 -3.76 31.42 -5.39
N ASP A 176 -4.47 31.57 -6.52
CA ASP A 176 -5.69 30.83 -6.80
C ASP A 176 -5.46 29.31 -6.97
N ASP A 177 -4.24 28.92 -7.35
CA ASP A 177 -3.84 27.52 -7.57
C ASP A 177 -3.00 26.94 -6.41
N ALA A 178 -2.73 27.76 -5.38
CA ALA A 178 -1.94 27.39 -4.23
C ALA A 178 -2.84 26.87 -3.09
N PHE A 179 -2.35 25.87 -2.36
CA PHE A 179 -2.97 25.38 -1.14
C PHE A 179 -2.32 26.06 0.06
N TYR A 180 -3.12 26.76 0.86
CA TYR A 180 -2.66 27.34 2.13
C TYR A 180 -2.85 26.31 3.25
N TYR A 181 -1.78 26.03 4.00
CA TYR A 181 -1.84 25.15 5.16
C TYR A 181 -1.79 25.96 6.46
N GLU A 182 -2.87 25.92 7.23
CA GLU A 182 -3.01 26.78 8.42
C GLU A 182 -2.02 26.45 9.55
N ALA A 183 -1.53 25.21 9.63
CA ALA A 183 -0.75 24.76 10.80
C ALA A 183 0.68 25.33 10.81
N ASP A 184 1.29 25.55 9.65
CA ASP A 184 2.57 26.25 9.51
C ASP A 184 2.44 27.65 8.91
N GLY A 185 1.31 27.96 8.28
CA GLY A 185 1.04 29.28 7.71
C GLY A 185 1.69 29.49 6.33
N GLU A 186 1.93 28.41 5.60
CA GLU A 186 2.67 28.43 4.34
C GLU A 186 1.81 28.00 3.13
N TYR A 187 2.27 28.34 1.93
CA TYR A 187 1.63 27.99 0.66
C TYR A 187 2.35 26.84 -0.05
N TYR A 188 1.56 25.94 -0.65
CA TYR A 188 2.04 24.77 -1.38
C TYR A 188 1.44 24.75 -2.78
N CYS A 189 2.26 24.43 -3.78
CA CYS A 189 1.73 24.10 -5.10
C CYS A 189 0.92 22.80 -5.04
N ASN A 190 0.01 22.59 -6.00
CA ASN A 190 -0.81 21.38 -6.08
C ASN A 190 0.02 20.08 -6.02
N ASP A 191 1.17 20.03 -6.70
CA ASP A 191 2.00 18.82 -6.71
C ASP A 191 2.57 18.52 -5.32
N CYS A 192 3.16 19.52 -4.66
CA CYS A 192 3.70 19.34 -3.31
C CYS A 192 2.59 19.06 -2.29
N PHE A 193 1.41 19.67 -2.44
CA PHE A 193 0.29 19.37 -1.57
C PHE A 193 -0.14 17.90 -1.71
N ASN A 194 -0.30 17.40 -2.94
CA ASN A 194 -0.70 16.02 -3.18
C ASN A 194 0.38 14.99 -2.79
N ASP A 195 1.65 15.36 -2.89
CA ASP A 195 2.77 14.46 -2.58
C ASP A 195 3.03 14.34 -1.07
N TYR A 196 2.84 15.42 -0.30
CA TYR A 196 3.23 15.48 1.11
C TYR A 196 2.06 15.60 2.09
N PHE A 197 0.83 15.77 1.62
CA PHE A 197 -0.34 15.87 2.50
C PHE A 197 -1.28 14.70 2.29
N VAL A 198 -1.80 14.20 3.41
CA VAL A 198 -2.77 13.13 3.46
C VAL A 198 -3.99 13.59 4.25
N ARG A 199 -5.15 13.04 3.90
CA ARG A 199 -6.39 13.35 4.59
C ARG A 199 -6.58 12.38 5.75
N CYS A 200 -6.88 12.90 6.94
CA CYS A 200 -7.21 12.06 8.08
C CYS A 200 -8.59 11.43 7.87
N ASP A 201 -8.67 10.10 7.94
CA ASP A 201 -9.92 9.34 7.74
C ASP A 201 -10.93 9.56 8.87
N ASN A 202 -10.49 9.97 10.06
CA ASN A 202 -11.37 10.23 11.20
C ASN A 202 -11.96 11.65 11.19
N CYS A 203 -11.12 12.69 11.13
CA CYS A 203 -11.59 14.08 11.22
C CYS A 203 -11.75 14.78 9.86
N GLY A 204 -11.21 14.20 8.78
CA GLY A 204 -11.31 14.74 7.43
C GLY A 204 -10.33 15.88 7.12
N GLU A 205 -9.52 16.31 8.09
CA GLU A 205 -8.51 17.37 7.94
C GLU A 205 -7.31 16.90 7.13
N TRP A 206 -6.72 17.81 6.35
CA TRP A 206 -5.44 17.58 5.69
C TRP A 206 -4.30 17.77 6.68
N VAL A 207 -3.37 16.82 6.68
CA VAL A 207 -2.17 16.87 7.53
C VAL A 207 -0.95 16.50 6.70
N HIS A 208 0.17 17.11 7.04
CA HIS A 208 1.45 16.72 6.46
C HIS A 208 1.75 15.26 6.82
N GLU A 209 2.28 14.50 5.87
CA GLU A 209 2.51 13.05 6.00
C GLU A 209 3.36 12.69 7.22
N SER A 210 4.29 13.56 7.62
CA SER A 210 5.15 13.37 8.79
C SER A 210 4.41 13.45 10.12
N ASP A 211 3.21 14.03 10.14
CA ASP A 211 2.33 14.13 11.32
C ASP A 211 1.11 13.21 11.24
N ALA A 212 0.99 12.45 10.15
CA ALA A 212 0.05 11.36 10.04
C ALA A 212 0.61 10.07 10.67
N CYS A 213 -0.32 9.26 11.17
CA CYS A 213 -0.11 7.92 11.70
C CYS A 213 -0.86 6.97 10.78
N PHE A 214 -0.23 5.85 10.43
CA PHE A 214 -0.75 4.89 9.48
C PHE A 214 -0.70 3.48 10.05
N ASP A 215 -1.72 2.70 9.76
CA ASP A 215 -1.65 1.24 9.77
C ASP A 215 -2.03 0.71 8.38
N ASP A 216 -2.30 -0.60 8.27
CA ASP A 216 -2.66 -1.22 6.99
C ASP A 216 -4.04 -0.78 6.44
N ASN A 217 -4.88 -0.13 7.24
CA ASN A 217 -6.29 0.15 6.91
C ASN A 217 -6.68 1.63 6.96
N ILE A 218 -6.03 2.44 7.82
CA ILE A 218 -6.46 3.81 8.11
C ILE A 218 -5.27 4.77 8.19
N THR A 219 -5.49 6.00 7.72
CA THR A 219 -4.60 7.15 7.86
C THR A 219 -5.23 8.17 8.79
N ILE A 220 -4.60 8.44 9.93
CA ILE A 220 -5.13 9.40 10.92
C ILE A 220 -4.08 10.41 11.37
N CYS A 221 -4.49 11.63 11.70
CA CYS A 221 -3.58 12.62 12.27
C CYS A 221 -3.15 12.23 13.70
N ARG A 222 -1.99 12.74 14.15
CA ARG A 222 -1.47 12.50 15.51
C ARG A 222 -2.50 12.79 16.61
N TYR A 223 -3.26 13.88 16.48
CA TYR A 223 -4.30 14.22 17.46
C TYR A 223 -5.38 13.14 17.56
N CYS A 224 -5.91 12.67 16.43
CA CYS A 224 -6.89 11.59 16.42
C CYS A 224 -6.29 10.29 16.97
N ARG A 225 -5.05 9.97 16.59
CA ARG A 225 -4.34 8.79 17.09
C ARG A 225 -4.22 8.77 18.61
N GLU A 226 -3.96 9.92 19.23
CA GLU A 226 -3.75 10.01 20.68
C GLU A 226 -5.07 10.06 21.49
N ASN A 227 -6.15 10.59 20.92
CA ASN A 227 -7.37 10.88 21.67
C ASN A 227 -8.52 9.90 21.42
N TYR A 228 -8.55 9.22 20.27
CA TYR A 228 -9.71 8.40 19.87
C TYR A 228 -9.35 6.97 19.44
N PHE A 229 -8.07 6.63 19.36
CA PHE A 229 -7.63 5.33 18.85
C PHE A 229 -6.66 4.64 19.81
N VAL A 230 -6.80 3.32 19.89
CA VAL A 230 -5.88 2.40 20.57
C VAL A 230 -5.36 1.38 19.57
N THR A 231 -4.29 0.67 19.91
CA THR A 231 -3.70 -0.35 19.04
C THR A 231 -4.17 -1.72 19.47
N CYS A 232 -4.69 -2.53 18.54
CA CYS A 232 -5.02 -3.93 18.78
C CYS A 232 -3.75 -4.71 19.14
N ASN A 233 -3.77 -5.42 20.28
CA ASN A 233 -2.65 -6.20 20.80
C ASN A 233 -2.32 -7.44 19.94
N SER A 234 -3.27 -7.93 19.12
CA SER A 234 -3.06 -9.08 18.23
C SER A 234 -2.52 -8.66 16.87
N CYS A 235 -3.25 -7.80 16.14
CA CYS A 235 -2.91 -7.46 14.76
C CYS A 235 -2.13 -6.14 14.59
N GLY A 236 -2.03 -5.30 15.62
CA GLY A 236 -1.33 -4.01 15.55
C GLY A 236 -2.11 -2.87 14.89
N ASN A 237 -3.30 -3.13 14.36
CA ASN A 237 -4.15 -2.10 13.74
C ASN A 237 -4.72 -1.12 14.78
N PHE A 238 -4.94 0.12 14.35
CA PHE A 238 -5.64 1.14 15.11
C PHE A 238 -7.14 0.84 15.13
N VAL A 239 -7.70 0.88 16.33
CA VAL A 239 -9.13 0.65 16.59
C VAL A 239 -9.66 1.88 17.30
N HIS A 240 -10.78 2.42 16.81
CA HIS A 240 -11.43 3.54 17.48
C HIS A 240 -11.89 3.09 18.88
N GLU A 241 -11.79 3.95 19.89
CA GLU A 241 -12.15 3.69 21.28
C GLU A 241 -13.60 3.20 21.51
N ARG A 242 -14.46 3.30 20.48
CA ARG A 242 -15.87 2.91 20.53
C ARG A 242 -16.10 1.50 19.99
N ASP A 243 -15.14 0.99 19.22
CA ASP A 243 -15.22 -0.28 18.50
C ASP A 243 -14.17 -1.27 19.03
N VAL A 244 -13.52 -0.93 20.15
CA VAL A 244 -12.51 -1.75 20.79
C VAL A 244 -13.12 -2.67 21.83
N TYR A 245 -12.64 -3.92 21.85
CA TYR A 245 -12.92 -4.90 22.89
C TYR A 245 -11.77 -4.94 23.87
N TYR A 246 -12.06 -4.87 25.16
CA TYR A 246 -11.06 -4.87 26.23
C TYR A 246 -11.10 -6.19 27.01
N ASP A 247 -9.97 -6.87 27.07
CA ASP A 247 -9.79 -8.07 27.90
C ASP A 247 -9.27 -7.66 29.29
N GLU A 248 -10.13 -7.78 30.30
CA GLU A 248 -9.77 -7.50 31.69
C GLU A 248 -8.71 -8.46 32.24
N ASN A 249 -8.61 -9.69 31.70
CA ASN A 249 -7.67 -10.70 32.20
C ASN A 249 -6.22 -10.41 31.76
N SER A 250 -6.06 -9.90 30.54
CA SER A 250 -4.75 -9.64 29.93
C SER A 250 -4.41 -8.15 29.82
N ASP A 251 -5.30 -7.26 30.27
CA ASP A 251 -5.17 -5.80 30.15
C ASP A 251 -4.85 -5.35 28.72
N SER A 252 -5.56 -5.94 27.75
CA SER A 252 -5.27 -5.81 26.32
C SER A 252 -6.50 -5.38 25.52
N TYR A 253 -6.25 -4.69 24.40
CA TYR A 253 -7.26 -4.17 23.49
C TYR A 253 -7.28 -4.97 22.18
N TYR A 254 -8.47 -5.28 21.67
CA TYR A 254 -8.65 -6.06 20.46
C TYR A 254 -9.64 -5.38 19.51
N CYS A 255 -9.41 -5.50 18.21
CA CYS A 255 -10.46 -5.28 17.22
C CYS A 255 -11.47 -6.43 17.26
N GLU A 256 -12.66 -6.24 16.68
CA GLU A 256 -13.72 -7.25 16.64
C GLU A 256 -13.24 -8.62 16.17
N ALA A 257 -12.56 -8.71 15.02
CA ALA A 257 -12.08 -9.97 14.47
C ALA A 257 -11.09 -10.70 15.41
N CYS A 258 -10.15 -9.96 16.01
CA CYS A 258 -9.20 -10.57 16.95
C CYS A 258 -9.86 -10.89 18.30
N TRP A 259 -10.89 -10.15 18.71
CA TRP A 259 -11.68 -10.46 19.89
C TRP A 259 -12.45 -11.76 19.72
N GLU A 260 -13.04 -12.02 18.55
CA GLU A 260 -13.72 -13.30 18.29
C GLU A 260 -12.78 -14.49 18.44
N GLU A 261 -11.53 -14.38 18.00
CA GLU A 261 -10.52 -15.44 18.19
C GLU A 261 -10.20 -15.66 19.67
N VAL A 262 -9.94 -14.59 20.42
CA VAL A 262 -9.66 -14.63 21.86
C VAL A 262 -10.87 -15.13 22.65
N GLU A 263 -12.07 -14.68 22.34
CA GLU A 263 -13.31 -15.16 22.95
C GLU A 263 -13.50 -16.66 22.70
N ASN A 264 -13.18 -17.14 21.49
CA ASN A 264 -13.26 -18.56 21.17
C ASN A 264 -12.23 -19.41 21.94
N GLU A 265 -11.08 -18.85 22.34
CA GLU A 265 -10.14 -19.54 23.24
C GLU A 265 -10.69 -19.67 24.67
N TYR A 266 -11.49 -18.71 25.13
CA TYR A 266 -12.15 -18.77 26.43
C TYR A 266 -13.35 -19.71 26.49
N ARG A 267 -13.87 -20.17 25.33
CA ARG A 267 -14.99 -21.11 25.29
C ARG A 267 -14.53 -22.51 25.67
N VAL A 268 -15.29 -23.14 26.57
CA VAL A 268 -15.06 -24.54 26.95
C VAL A 268 -15.62 -25.47 25.86
N ILE A 269 -16.77 -25.11 25.29
CA ILE A 269 -17.34 -25.76 24.11
C ILE A 269 -16.89 -24.99 22.88
N HIS A 270 -15.87 -25.50 22.20
CA HIS A 270 -15.33 -24.87 21.00
C HIS A 270 -16.26 -25.01 19.79
N HIS A 271 -15.98 -24.24 18.75
CA HIS A 271 -16.72 -24.37 17.49
C HIS A 271 -16.48 -25.76 16.83
N HIS A 272 -17.41 -26.18 15.97
CA HIS A 272 -17.43 -27.55 15.40
C HIS A 272 -16.17 -27.93 14.59
N ASP A 273 -15.46 -26.94 14.04
CA ASP A 273 -14.24 -27.11 13.26
C ASP A 273 -12.95 -27.04 14.11
N TYR A 274 -13.06 -26.77 15.41
CA TYR A 274 -11.92 -26.73 16.31
C TYR A 274 -11.13 -28.05 16.26
N LYS A 275 -9.82 -27.98 16.13
CA LYS A 275 -8.98 -29.18 16.04
C LYS A 275 -7.58 -28.90 16.58
N PRO A 276 -7.33 -29.14 17.88
CA PRO A 276 -6.02 -28.90 18.47
C PRO A 276 -4.97 -29.86 17.91
N THR A 277 -3.69 -29.54 18.16
CA THR A 277 -2.59 -30.45 17.81
C THR A 277 -2.76 -31.76 18.59
N PRO A 278 -2.78 -32.94 17.93
CA PRO A 278 -3.06 -34.18 18.62
C PRO A 278 -1.91 -34.60 19.54
N GLU A 279 -2.19 -34.67 20.83
CA GLU A 279 -1.39 -35.38 21.81
C GLU A 279 -1.71 -36.88 21.78
N PHE A 280 -0.72 -37.75 21.96
CA PHE A 280 -0.91 -39.19 21.84
C PHE A 280 -0.63 -39.87 23.17
N TYR A 281 -1.58 -40.67 23.64
CA TYR A 281 -1.57 -41.25 24.98
C TYR A 281 -1.37 -42.77 24.96
N GLY A 282 -0.57 -43.27 25.91
CA GLY A 282 -0.35 -44.70 26.15
C GLY A 282 0.79 -45.37 25.37
N SER A 283 1.25 -44.80 24.25
CA SER A 283 2.44 -45.28 23.55
C SER A 283 3.24 -44.14 22.89
N ASN A 284 4.56 -44.32 22.85
CA ASN A 284 5.48 -43.43 22.12
C ASN A 284 5.74 -43.90 20.68
N ASN A 285 5.27 -45.09 20.29
CA ASN A 285 5.43 -45.59 18.94
C ASN A 285 4.25 -45.13 18.07
N ARG A 286 4.52 -44.22 17.12
CA ARG A 286 3.51 -43.67 16.19
C ARG A 286 2.92 -44.68 15.21
N ASN A 287 3.43 -45.92 15.18
CA ASN A 287 2.90 -47.00 14.35
C ASN A 287 1.96 -47.94 15.14
N ASP A 288 1.81 -47.76 16.45
CA ASP A 288 0.80 -48.49 17.22
C ASP A 288 -0.60 -47.96 16.85
N LEU A 289 -1.63 -48.77 17.11
CA LEU A 289 -3.01 -48.32 16.94
C LEU A 289 -3.37 -47.33 18.06
N PHE A 290 -3.69 -46.11 17.65
CA PHE A 290 -4.37 -45.14 18.50
C PHE A 290 -5.83 -45.02 18.07
N LEU A 291 -6.70 -44.94 19.06
CA LEU A 291 -8.11 -44.69 18.95
C LEU A 291 -8.38 -43.26 19.42
N GLY A 292 -9.03 -42.44 18.59
CA GLY A 292 -9.69 -41.21 19.02
C GLY A 292 -11.18 -41.47 19.14
N VAL A 293 -11.83 -40.83 20.11
CA VAL A 293 -13.27 -40.97 20.36
C VAL A 293 -13.95 -39.64 20.14
N GLU A 294 -15.08 -39.65 19.42
CA GLU A 294 -16.06 -38.58 19.38
C GLU A 294 -17.37 -39.14 19.97
N LEU A 295 -17.77 -38.63 21.14
CA LEU A 295 -18.99 -39.03 21.85
C LEU A 295 -19.96 -37.86 21.87
N GLU A 296 -21.08 -38.00 21.18
CA GLU A 296 -22.15 -37.01 21.16
C GLU A 296 -23.08 -37.20 22.37
N VAL A 297 -23.40 -36.09 23.04
CA VAL A 297 -24.34 -36.05 24.18
C VAL A 297 -25.37 -34.93 23.97
N ASP A 298 -26.65 -35.21 24.22
CA ASP A 298 -27.79 -34.33 23.94
C ASP A 298 -28.69 -34.21 25.18
N GLU A 299 -29.73 -33.37 25.09
CA GLU A 299 -30.79 -33.11 26.10
C GLU A 299 -30.35 -32.43 27.40
N GLY A 300 -29.04 -32.36 27.68
CA GLY A 300 -28.48 -31.71 28.88
C GLY A 300 -28.17 -30.21 28.72
N GLY A 301 -28.24 -29.69 27.49
CA GLY A 301 -27.89 -28.31 27.13
C GLY A 301 -26.45 -28.17 26.63
N GLU A 302 -26.19 -27.08 25.91
CA GLU A 302 -24.84 -26.70 25.49
C GLU A 302 -24.36 -25.59 26.44
N TYR A 303 -23.74 -26.00 27.55
CA TYR A 303 -23.32 -25.09 28.63
C TYR A 303 -21.85 -25.33 28.98
N ASP A 304 -21.02 -24.29 28.87
CA ASP A 304 -19.60 -24.34 29.19
C ASP A 304 -19.33 -24.85 30.61
N GLU A 305 -20.12 -24.43 31.60
CA GLU A 305 -20.01 -24.90 32.99
C GLU A 305 -20.11 -26.43 33.09
N LYS A 306 -21.01 -27.05 32.33
CA LYS A 306 -21.21 -28.52 32.33
C LYS A 306 -20.13 -29.24 31.54
N ALA A 307 -19.67 -28.67 30.43
CA ALA A 307 -18.54 -29.22 29.69
C ALA A 307 -17.26 -29.19 30.54
N GLN A 308 -17.07 -28.12 31.32
CA GLN A 308 -15.94 -27.99 32.23
C GLN A 308 -15.95 -29.08 33.31
N GLU A 309 -17.10 -29.44 33.88
CA GLU A 309 -17.19 -30.57 34.82
C GLU A 309 -16.66 -31.88 34.22
N ILE A 310 -16.87 -32.12 32.91
CA ILE A 310 -16.37 -33.32 32.21
C ILE A 310 -14.87 -33.20 31.92
N ILE A 311 -14.40 -32.00 31.54
CA ILE A 311 -12.97 -31.73 31.35
C ILE A 311 -12.21 -31.87 32.67
N ASP A 312 -12.76 -31.43 33.79
CA ASP A 312 -12.12 -31.57 35.11
C ASP A 312 -11.90 -33.04 35.50
N ILE A 313 -12.81 -33.94 35.09
CA ILE A 313 -12.68 -35.40 35.30
C ILE A 313 -11.62 -36.02 34.38
N MET A 314 -11.62 -35.59 33.11
CA MET A 314 -10.84 -36.21 32.04
C MET A 314 -9.46 -35.58 31.83
N GLY A 315 -9.26 -34.36 32.32
CA GLY A 315 -8.10 -33.50 32.08
C GLY A 315 -7.95 -33.10 30.61
N ASP A 316 -6.72 -32.72 30.24
CA ASP A 316 -6.31 -32.33 28.89
C ASP A 316 -6.44 -33.47 27.85
N PHE A 317 -6.93 -34.65 28.25
CA PHE A 317 -7.15 -35.78 27.36
C PHE A 317 -8.32 -35.56 26.40
N ILE A 318 -9.25 -34.65 26.71
CA ILE A 318 -10.42 -34.35 25.88
C ILE A 318 -10.56 -32.86 25.60
N TYR A 319 -11.38 -32.52 24.61
CA TYR A 319 -11.93 -31.19 24.39
C TYR A 319 -13.38 -31.32 23.93
N CYS A 320 -14.18 -30.27 24.15
CA CYS A 320 -15.60 -30.24 23.81
C CYS A 320 -15.87 -29.35 22.60
N LYS A 321 -16.89 -29.70 21.81
CA LYS A 321 -17.30 -28.94 20.63
C LYS A 321 -18.80 -28.81 20.48
N HIS A 322 -19.20 -27.73 19.82
CA HIS A 322 -20.50 -27.62 19.22
C HIS A 322 -20.68 -28.66 18.10
N ASP A 323 -21.82 -29.35 18.08
CA ASP A 323 -22.26 -30.15 16.94
C ASP A 323 -23.69 -29.77 16.56
N GLY A 324 -23.85 -29.15 15.40
CA GLY A 324 -25.15 -28.71 14.88
C GLY A 324 -26.10 -29.85 14.52
N SER A 325 -25.68 -31.12 14.63
CA SER A 325 -26.55 -32.29 14.52
C SER A 325 -27.36 -32.57 15.80
N LEU A 326 -26.97 -31.96 16.93
CA LEU A 326 -27.59 -32.15 18.25
C LEU A 326 -28.64 -31.07 18.53
N ASN A 327 -29.62 -31.37 19.37
CA ASN A 327 -30.68 -30.41 19.69
C ASN A 327 -30.30 -29.48 20.85
N SER A 328 -29.64 -30.03 21.87
CA SER A 328 -29.37 -29.38 23.15
C SER A 328 -28.22 -30.11 23.85
N GLY A 329 -27.02 -30.04 23.27
CA GLY A 329 -25.90 -30.90 23.64
C GLY A 329 -24.55 -30.45 23.08
N PHE A 330 -23.52 -31.27 23.26
CA PHE A 330 -22.18 -31.04 22.69
C PHE A 330 -21.48 -32.37 22.37
N GLU A 331 -20.40 -32.30 21.60
CA GLU A 331 -19.54 -33.44 21.26
C GLU A 331 -18.30 -33.44 22.15
N ILE A 332 -18.00 -34.59 22.77
CA ILE A 332 -16.78 -34.81 23.54
C ILE A 332 -15.78 -35.55 22.67
N VAL A 333 -14.63 -34.93 22.42
CA VAL A 333 -13.59 -35.48 21.56
C VAL A 333 -12.34 -35.76 22.37
N SER A 334 -11.79 -36.97 22.25
CA SER A 334 -10.54 -37.33 22.91
C SER A 334 -9.33 -37.21 21.98
N HIS A 335 -8.19 -36.92 22.59
CA HIS A 335 -6.90 -37.11 21.99
C HIS A 335 -6.65 -38.60 21.65
N PRO A 336 -5.88 -38.92 20.59
CA PRO A 336 -5.59 -40.32 20.23
C PRO A 336 -4.91 -41.10 21.36
N ALA A 337 -5.46 -42.26 21.74
CA ALA A 337 -4.87 -43.11 22.77
C ALA A 337 -4.91 -44.60 22.42
N THR A 338 -3.97 -45.37 22.97
CA THR A 338 -4.04 -46.84 22.90
C THR A 338 -5.26 -47.38 23.66
N LEU A 339 -5.78 -48.55 23.28
CA LEU A 339 -6.88 -49.21 24.01
C LEU A 339 -6.55 -49.40 25.50
N GLU A 340 -5.29 -49.70 25.83
CA GLU A 340 -4.85 -49.85 27.22
C GLU A 340 -5.03 -48.55 28.02
N TYR A 341 -4.70 -47.41 27.43
CA TYR A 341 -4.89 -46.11 28.07
C TYR A 341 -6.38 -45.81 28.29
N HIS A 342 -7.23 -46.02 27.28
CA HIS A 342 -8.67 -45.83 27.40
C HIS A 342 -9.30 -46.67 28.54
N ARG A 343 -8.83 -47.90 28.75
CA ARG A 343 -9.40 -48.79 29.78
C ARG A 343 -8.89 -48.50 31.19
N ASN A 344 -7.61 -48.17 31.32
CA ASN A 344 -6.92 -48.22 32.61
C ASN A 344 -6.53 -46.84 33.16
N LYS A 345 -6.56 -45.79 32.33
CA LYS A 345 -6.06 -44.45 32.69
C LYS A 345 -7.04 -43.33 32.38
N ALA A 346 -7.84 -43.46 31.33
CA ALA A 346 -8.89 -42.50 31.05
C ALA A 346 -10.08 -42.72 32.00
N ASN A 347 -10.55 -41.67 32.66
CA ASN A 347 -11.63 -41.69 33.65
C ASN A 347 -13.03 -41.74 33.00
N TRP A 348 -13.21 -42.60 31.99
CA TRP A 348 -14.47 -42.69 31.25
C TRP A 348 -15.64 -43.15 32.14
N ASP A 349 -15.40 -43.99 33.14
CA ASP A 349 -16.45 -44.41 34.07
C ASP A 349 -17.03 -43.24 34.85
N GLU A 350 -16.17 -42.40 35.43
CA GLU A 350 -16.56 -41.19 36.16
C GLU A 350 -17.23 -40.17 35.22
N ALA A 351 -16.64 -39.89 34.05
CA ALA A 351 -17.18 -38.93 33.10
C ALA A 351 -18.57 -39.34 32.55
N LEU A 352 -18.77 -40.63 32.24
CA LEU A 352 -20.05 -41.12 31.73
C LEU A 352 -21.14 -41.15 32.80
N GLU A 353 -20.81 -41.38 34.07
CA GLU A 353 -21.77 -41.25 35.18
C GLU A 353 -22.09 -39.78 35.46
N GLU A 354 -21.10 -38.89 35.35
CA GLU A 354 -21.30 -37.45 35.53
C GLU A 354 -22.24 -36.87 34.46
N LEU A 355 -22.05 -37.25 33.19
CA LEU A 355 -22.96 -36.90 32.11
C LEU A 355 -24.42 -37.30 32.41
N LYS A 356 -24.65 -38.49 32.97
CA LYS A 356 -25.99 -38.92 33.40
C LYS A 356 -26.52 -38.06 34.53
N ARG A 357 -25.68 -37.70 35.50
CA ARG A 357 -26.03 -36.83 36.64
C ARG A 357 -26.47 -35.44 36.17
N LEU A 358 -25.78 -34.90 35.16
CA LEU A 358 -26.06 -33.60 34.54
C LEU A 358 -27.27 -33.61 33.59
N GLY A 359 -27.89 -34.77 33.39
CA GLY A 359 -29.12 -34.96 32.62
C GLY A 359 -28.90 -35.24 31.13
N TYR A 360 -27.66 -35.47 30.69
CA TYR A 360 -27.38 -35.80 29.30
C TYR A 360 -27.87 -37.19 28.92
N LYS A 361 -28.24 -37.31 27.65
CA LYS A 361 -28.53 -38.58 26.98
C LYS A 361 -27.56 -38.73 25.81
N SER A 362 -27.36 -39.96 25.36
CA SER A 362 -26.60 -40.24 24.14
C SER A 362 -27.37 -41.26 23.31
N HIS A 363 -27.50 -42.50 23.79
CA HIS A 363 -28.33 -43.47 23.07
C HIS A 363 -29.81 -43.05 22.95
N ASP A 364 -30.45 -42.53 23.99
CA ASP A 364 -31.89 -42.25 24.00
C ASP A 364 -32.31 -41.02 23.17
N ALA A 365 -31.35 -40.20 22.76
CA ALA A 365 -31.56 -39.16 21.77
C ALA A 365 -31.44 -39.80 20.36
N GLU A 366 -32.36 -39.50 19.44
CA GLU A 366 -32.32 -40.08 18.09
C GLU A 366 -31.11 -39.59 17.25
N THR A 367 -30.41 -38.58 17.75
CA THR A 367 -29.34 -37.80 17.12
C THR A 367 -27.94 -38.35 17.38
N CYS A 368 -27.64 -38.90 18.56
CA CYS A 368 -26.25 -39.11 18.98
C CYS A 368 -25.53 -40.36 18.40
N GLY A 369 -24.28 -40.16 17.99
CA GLY A 369 -23.28 -41.14 17.59
C GLY A 369 -22.19 -41.41 18.65
N LEU A 370 -21.46 -42.50 18.41
CA LEU A 370 -20.15 -42.75 19.00
C LEU A 370 -19.20 -43.09 17.85
N HIS A 371 -18.34 -42.16 17.49
CA HIS A 371 -17.36 -42.36 16.41
C HIS A 371 -16.00 -42.72 16.99
N VAL A 372 -15.32 -43.65 16.32
CA VAL A 372 -13.98 -44.10 16.71
C VAL A 372 -13.02 -43.90 15.56
N HIS A 373 -12.01 -43.07 15.76
CA HIS A 373 -10.94 -42.78 14.81
C HIS A 373 -9.75 -43.69 15.04
N MET A 374 -9.46 -44.57 14.09
CA MET A 374 -8.27 -45.42 14.10
C MET A 374 -7.11 -44.73 13.39
N SER A 375 -5.93 -44.67 13.99
CA SER A 375 -4.74 -44.08 13.36
C SER A 375 -4.36 -44.83 12.08
N ARG A 376 -4.38 -44.14 10.93
CA ARG A 376 -4.11 -44.75 9.61
C ARG A 376 -2.71 -45.36 9.51
N ARG A 377 -1.72 -44.78 10.20
CA ARG A 377 -0.33 -45.27 10.27
C ARG A 377 -0.22 -46.68 10.84
N ALA A 378 -1.16 -47.11 11.68
CA ALA A 378 -1.16 -48.45 12.24
C ALA A 378 -1.46 -49.52 11.18
N PHE A 379 -2.07 -49.15 10.04
CA PHE A 379 -2.44 -50.08 8.97
C PHE A 379 -1.29 -50.36 8.00
N GLY A 380 -0.14 -49.71 8.12
CA GLY A 380 0.99 -49.95 7.23
C GLY A 380 1.99 -48.81 7.21
N SER A 381 3.23 -49.15 6.87
CA SER A 381 4.32 -48.20 6.72
C SER A 381 4.31 -47.48 5.36
N SER A 382 3.68 -48.09 4.36
CA SER A 382 3.47 -47.53 3.01
C SER A 382 1.98 -47.33 2.70
N GLU A 383 1.67 -46.48 1.73
CA GLU A 383 0.29 -46.28 1.25
C GLU A 383 -0.33 -47.58 0.73
N GLN A 384 0.47 -48.43 0.06
CA GLN A 384 0.01 -49.72 -0.45
C GLN A 384 -0.35 -50.70 0.69
N GLU A 385 0.45 -50.73 1.76
CA GLU A 385 0.14 -51.54 2.94
C GLU A 385 -1.12 -51.02 3.66
N GLN A 386 -1.24 -49.71 3.80
CA GLN A 386 -2.42 -49.07 4.39
C GLN A 386 -3.67 -49.38 3.59
N ASP A 387 -3.65 -49.17 2.28
CA ASP A 387 -4.76 -49.47 1.38
C ASP A 387 -5.18 -50.94 1.45
N LEU A 388 -4.21 -51.87 1.44
CA LEU A 388 -4.47 -53.30 1.57
C LEU A 388 -5.20 -53.62 2.88
N ASN A 389 -4.72 -53.11 4.01
CA ASN A 389 -5.30 -53.44 5.30
C ASN A 389 -6.61 -52.69 5.59
N ILE A 390 -6.79 -51.48 5.05
CA ILE A 390 -8.06 -50.74 5.07
C ILE A 390 -9.10 -51.47 4.22
N MET A 391 -8.71 -51.96 3.05
CA MET A 391 -9.59 -52.76 2.19
C MET A 391 -10.06 -54.04 2.91
N LYS A 392 -9.17 -54.72 3.64
CA LYS A 392 -9.56 -55.86 4.49
C LYS A 392 -10.57 -55.47 5.56
N LEU A 393 -10.41 -54.32 6.20
CA LEU A 393 -11.35 -53.78 7.18
C LEU A 393 -12.73 -53.52 6.57
N LEU A 394 -12.78 -52.83 5.42
CA LEU A 394 -14.03 -52.59 4.68
C LEU A 394 -14.71 -53.91 4.35
N TYR A 395 -13.95 -54.88 3.82
CA TYR A 395 -14.47 -56.20 3.46
C TYR A 395 -15.05 -56.93 4.67
N LEU A 396 -14.33 -56.94 5.80
CA LEU A 396 -14.77 -57.64 7.01
C LEU A 396 -16.07 -57.05 7.57
N VAL A 397 -16.18 -55.72 7.61
CA VAL A 397 -17.40 -55.03 8.07
C VAL A 397 -18.57 -55.29 7.12
N GLU A 398 -18.34 -55.27 5.81
CA GLU A 398 -19.39 -55.57 4.81
C GLU A 398 -19.83 -57.03 4.83
N LYS A 399 -18.89 -57.95 5.03
CA LYS A 399 -19.14 -59.39 5.12
C LYS A 399 -20.03 -59.73 6.31
N PHE A 400 -19.79 -59.09 7.46
CA PHE A 400 -20.57 -59.30 8.67
C PHE A 400 -21.60 -58.21 8.93
N TRP A 401 -22.05 -57.50 7.89
CA TRP A 401 -22.90 -56.31 8.00
C TRP A 401 -24.10 -56.47 8.94
N ASP A 402 -24.86 -57.58 8.84
CA ASP A 402 -26.03 -57.79 9.68
C ASP A 402 -25.67 -57.85 11.17
N LYS A 403 -24.50 -58.44 11.49
CA LYS A 403 -23.95 -58.49 12.84
C LYS A 403 -23.38 -57.15 13.28
N MET A 404 -22.72 -56.41 12.38
CA MET A 404 -22.26 -55.03 12.64
C MET A 404 -23.44 -54.11 12.96
N LYS A 405 -24.55 -54.24 12.23
CA LYS A 405 -25.79 -53.49 12.49
C LYS A 405 -26.41 -53.87 13.84
N GLU A 406 -26.54 -55.17 14.14
CA GLU A 406 -27.05 -55.64 15.44
C GLU A 406 -26.19 -55.12 16.62
N PHE A 407 -24.86 -55.10 16.44
CA PHE A 407 -23.90 -54.56 17.40
C PHE A 407 -24.05 -53.04 17.56
N SER A 408 -24.25 -52.31 16.47
CA SER A 408 -24.33 -50.85 16.45
C SER A 408 -25.51 -50.25 17.22
N ARG A 409 -26.57 -51.03 17.42
CA ARG A 409 -27.88 -50.61 17.98
C ARG A 409 -28.65 -49.61 17.11
N ARG A 410 -28.21 -49.35 15.86
CA ARG A 410 -28.94 -48.48 14.93
C ARG A 410 -30.06 -49.26 14.23
N THR A 411 -31.19 -48.59 14.02
CA THR A 411 -32.27 -49.08 13.15
C THR A 411 -31.87 -48.99 11.67
N GLU A 412 -32.61 -49.67 10.79
CA GLU A 412 -32.39 -49.57 9.33
C GLU A 412 -32.49 -48.13 8.82
N ARG A 413 -33.42 -47.34 9.37
CA ARG A 413 -33.56 -45.93 9.00
C ARG A 413 -32.32 -45.13 9.42
N GLN A 414 -31.89 -45.28 10.67
CA GLN A 414 -30.74 -44.53 11.22
C GLN A 414 -29.43 -44.90 10.52
N ILE A 415 -29.19 -46.18 10.25
CA ILE A 415 -27.93 -46.60 9.62
C ILE A 415 -27.84 -46.08 8.18
N ASN A 416 -28.94 -46.08 7.42
CA ASN A 416 -28.95 -45.56 6.05
C ASN A 416 -28.81 -44.03 5.97
N SER A 417 -29.17 -43.29 7.03
CA SER A 417 -29.00 -41.83 7.08
C SER A 417 -27.62 -41.40 7.56
N TRP A 418 -27.00 -42.17 8.47
CA TRP A 418 -25.83 -41.69 9.21
C TRP A 418 -24.56 -42.54 9.02
N ALA A 419 -24.69 -43.78 8.58
CA ALA A 419 -23.62 -44.76 8.51
C ALA A 419 -23.89 -45.80 7.40
N ALA A 420 -24.17 -45.34 6.17
CA ALA A 420 -24.53 -46.21 5.07
C ALA A 420 -23.42 -47.22 4.76
N ARG A 421 -23.80 -48.39 4.26
CA ARG A 421 -22.85 -49.40 3.75
C ARG A 421 -22.45 -49.10 2.30
N TYR A 422 -21.27 -49.54 1.90
CA TYR A 422 -20.81 -49.52 0.52
C TYR A 422 -21.38 -50.69 -0.30
N GLY A 423 -21.67 -51.80 0.39
CA GLY A 423 -22.11 -53.04 -0.22
C GLY A 423 -20.94 -53.87 -0.75
N LEU A 424 -21.06 -55.20 -0.65
CA LEU A 424 -20.07 -56.13 -1.18
C LEU A 424 -20.00 -56.06 -2.70
N THR A 425 -18.77 -56.04 -3.22
CA THR A 425 -18.42 -56.12 -4.64
C THR A 425 -17.82 -57.48 -4.97
N GLU A 426 -17.83 -57.87 -6.25
CA GLU A 426 -17.13 -59.08 -6.71
C GLU A 426 -15.60 -58.97 -6.54
N SER A 427 -15.07 -57.74 -6.63
CA SER A 427 -13.67 -57.42 -6.43
C SER A 427 -13.46 -56.58 -5.17
N VAL A 428 -12.56 -57.02 -4.28
CA VAL A 428 -12.25 -56.29 -3.03
C VAL A 428 -11.61 -54.92 -3.31
N ASN A 429 -10.89 -54.78 -4.43
CA ASN A 429 -10.30 -53.49 -4.83
C ASN A 429 -11.38 -52.44 -5.16
N GLU A 430 -12.49 -52.85 -5.79
CA GLU A 430 -13.59 -51.94 -6.11
C GLU A 430 -14.28 -51.37 -4.85
N LEU A 431 -14.23 -52.11 -3.74
CA LEU A 431 -14.79 -51.65 -2.47
C LEU A 431 -13.98 -50.48 -1.89
N LEU A 432 -12.65 -50.55 -1.98
CA LEU A 432 -11.77 -49.46 -1.54
C LEU A 432 -11.98 -48.20 -2.40
N ASP A 433 -12.08 -48.36 -3.72
CA ASP A 433 -12.32 -47.24 -4.64
C ASP A 433 -13.67 -46.57 -4.37
N ARG A 434 -14.73 -47.34 -4.09
CA ARG A 434 -16.02 -46.79 -3.69
C ARG A 434 -15.92 -46.02 -2.37
N ALA A 435 -15.19 -46.54 -1.40
CA ALA A 435 -15.03 -45.90 -0.10
C ALA A 435 -14.24 -44.58 -0.20
N LYS A 436 -13.23 -44.53 -1.08
CA LYS A 436 -12.45 -43.33 -1.39
C LYS A 436 -13.31 -42.31 -2.14
N GLY A 437 -13.97 -41.42 -1.40
CA GLY A 437 -14.73 -40.29 -1.96
C GLY A 437 -16.25 -40.39 -1.84
N ALA A 438 -16.78 -41.40 -1.15
CA ALA A 438 -18.22 -41.54 -0.93
C ALA A 438 -18.84 -40.52 0.03
N GLY A 439 -18.04 -39.68 0.68
CA GLY A 439 -18.50 -38.74 1.70
C GLY A 439 -18.61 -39.35 3.09
N ARG A 440 -18.85 -38.50 4.09
CA ARG A 440 -18.75 -38.83 5.51
C ARG A 440 -19.80 -39.81 6.05
N TYR A 441 -20.99 -39.89 5.46
CA TYR A 441 -22.12 -40.64 6.02
C TYR A 441 -22.08 -42.16 5.72
N HIS A 442 -20.91 -42.77 5.91
CA HIS A 442 -20.70 -44.20 5.73
C HIS A 442 -20.20 -44.84 7.03
N ALA A 443 -20.51 -46.13 7.22
CA ALA A 443 -20.13 -46.87 8.44
C ALA A 443 -18.63 -46.82 8.74
N ILE A 444 -17.81 -46.77 7.69
CA ILE A 444 -16.38 -46.49 7.74
C ILE A 444 -16.13 -45.30 6.85
N ASN A 445 -15.72 -44.16 7.42
CA ASN A 445 -15.38 -42.95 6.69
C ASN A 445 -13.85 -42.84 6.49
N LEU A 446 -13.43 -42.72 5.23
CA LEU A 446 -12.03 -42.61 4.83
C LEU A 446 -11.58 -41.19 4.48
N GLN A 447 -12.48 -40.19 4.55
CA GLN A 447 -12.15 -38.79 4.27
C GLN A 447 -11.09 -38.20 5.22
N PRO A 448 -11.06 -38.52 6.52
CA PRO A 448 -10.01 -38.03 7.40
C PRO A 448 -8.62 -38.49 6.91
N TYR A 449 -7.71 -37.54 6.73
CA TYR A 449 -6.40 -37.84 6.15
C TYR A 449 -5.57 -38.79 7.03
N TYR A 450 -5.49 -38.52 8.34
CA TYR A 450 -4.64 -39.27 9.27
C TYR A 450 -5.32 -40.46 9.95
N THR A 451 -6.64 -40.61 9.82
CA THR A 451 -7.42 -41.62 10.56
C THR A 451 -8.43 -42.33 9.65
N ILE A 452 -8.90 -43.49 10.09
CA ILE A 452 -10.05 -44.19 9.54
C ILE A 452 -11.15 -44.09 10.60
N GLU A 453 -12.28 -43.49 10.26
CA GLU A 453 -13.34 -43.22 11.21
C GLU A 453 -14.43 -44.29 11.14
N ILE A 454 -14.75 -44.91 12.26
CA ILE A 454 -15.83 -45.90 12.39
C ILE A 454 -17.06 -45.20 12.97
N ARG A 455 -18.07 -44.97 12.12
CA ARG A 455 -19.26 -44.16 12.45
C ARG A 455 -20.51 -44.97 12.78
N ILE A 456 -20.43 -46.29 12.62
CA ILE A 456 -21.62 -47.15 12.67
C ILE A 456 -22.32 -47.13 14.03
N PHE A 457 -21.59 -46.90 15.13
CA PHE A 457 -22.13 -47.08 16.47
C PHE A 457 -23.11 -45.95 16.85
N ARG A 458 -24.19 -46.33 17.53
CA ARG A 458 -25.06 -45.37 18.24
C ARG A 458 -24.33 -44.87 19.49
N GLY A 459 -24.60 -43.64 19.91
CA GLY A 459 -24.12 -43.09 21.18
C GLY A 459 -24.44 -43.99 22.40
N THR A 460 -23.74 -43.79 23.51
CA THR A 460 -23.95 -44.53 24.77
C THR A 460 -23.34 -43.81 25.97
N LEU A 461 -24.00 -43.89 27.12
CA LEU A 461 -23.41 -43.52 28.43
C LEU A 461 -23.19 -44.76 29.33
N LYS A 462 -23.46 -45.98 28.83
CA LYS A 462 -23.15 -47.22 29.57
C LYS A 462 -21.67 -47.56 29.36
N TYR A 463 -20.88 -47.52 30.44
CA TYR A 463 -19.43 -47.76 30.42
C TYR A 463 -19.05 -49.07 29.70
N ASN A 464 -19.67 -50.20 30.08
CA ASN A 464 -19.44 -51.49 29.42
C ASN A 464 -19.61 -51.39 27.90
N THR A 465 -20.69 -50.75 27.44
CA THR A 465 -20.97 -50.62 26.01
C THR A 465 -19.99 -49.68 25.30
N PHE A 466 -19.55 -48.62 25.98
CA PHE A 466 -18.55 -47.70 25.46
C PHE A 466 -17.21 -48.39 25.27
N ILE A 467 -16.69 -49.06 26.30
CA ILE A 467 -15.42 -49.79 26.23
C ILE A 467 -15.52 -50.99 25.28
N ALA A 468 -16.64 -51.72 25.25
CA ALA A 468 -16.89 -52.78 24.28
C ALA A 468 -16.75 -52.30 22.83
N THR A 469 -17.19 -51.08 22.52
CA THR A 469 -16.99 -50.49 21.19
C THR A 469 -15.50 -50.27 20.88
N LEU A 470 -14.71 -49.76 21.83
CA LEU A 470 -13.27 -49.57 21.62
C LEU A 470 -12.51 -50.90 21.49
N GLU A 471 -12.85 -51.88 22.33
CA GLU A 471 -12.32 -53.24 22.24
C GLU A 471 -12.68 -53.89 20.90
N PHE A 472 -13.90 -53.68 20.41
CA PHE A 472 -14.31 -54.18 19.09
C PHE A 472 -13.53 -53.53 17.95
N CYS A 473 -13.31 -52.22 18.02
CA CYS A 473 -12.47 -51.49 17.08
C CYS A 473 -11.02 -52.01 17.06
N GLN A 474 -10.40 -52.16 18.22
CA GLN A 474 -9.07 -52.79 18.33
C GLN A 474 -9.09 -54.21 17.75
N TYR A 475 -10.11 -55.01 18.06
CA TYR A 475 -10.21 -56.38 17.59
C TYR A 475 -10.37 -56.48 16.07
N LEU A 476 -11.16 -55.60 15.46
CA LEU A 476 -11.28 -55.50 13.99
C LEU A 476 -9.92 -55.20 13.37
N TYR A 477 -9.17 -54.25 13.93
CA TYR A 477 -7.81 -53.94 13.50
C TYR A 477 -6.88 -55.16 13.63
N ASP A 478 -6.83 -55.77 14.82
CA ASP A 478 -5.96 -56.93 15.09
C ASP A 478 -6.27 -58.07 14.10
N THR A 479 -7.55 -58.29 13.78
CA THR A 479 -7.97 -59.31 12.82
C THR A 479 -7.47 -59.01 11.41
N VAL A 480 -7.63 -57.77 10.92
CA VAL A 480 -7.27 -57.46 9.52
C VAL A 480 -5.76 -57.41 9.29
N ILE A 481 -4.99 -57.01 10.30
CA ILE A 481 -3.52 -56.98 10.22
C ILE A 481 -2.94 -58.39 10.24
N ASN A 482 -3.55 -59.29 11.01
CA ASN A 482 -3.03 -60.65 11.20
C ASN A 482 -3.66 -61.70 10.27
N SER A 483 -4.49 -61.30 9.30
CA SER A 483 -5.13 -62.23 8.36
C SER A 483 -4.86 -61.87 6.89
N SER A 484 -4.76 -62.91 6.05
CA SER A 484 -4.77 -62.78 4.59
C SER A 484 -6.17 -62.50 4.05
N ILE A 485 -6.29 -62.08 2.79
CA ILE A 485 -7.59 -61.86 2.15
C ILE A 485 -8.37 -63.18 2.08
N GLU A 486 -7.68 -64.28 1.74
CA GLU A 486 -8.27 -65.62 1.62
C GLU A 486 -8.80 -66.13 2.98
N GLU A 487 -8.06 -65.89 4.06
CA GLU A 487 -8.49 -66.22 5.43
C GLU A 487 -9.75 -65.45 5.80
N LEU A 488 -9.78 -64.13 5.54
CA LEU A 488 -10.96 -63.29 5.78
C LEU A 488 -12.16 -63.72 4.92
N GLN A 489 -11.94 -64.15 3.68
CA GLN A 489 -12.99 -64.66 2.79
C GLN A 489 -13.59 -65.98 3.29
N GLN A 490 -12.81 -66.85 3.92
CA GLN A 490 -13.28 -68.13 4.48
C GLN A 490 -13.83 -68.00 5.91
N MET A 491 -13.43 -66.97 6.64
CA MET A 491 -13.81 -66.75 8.05
C MET A 491 -15.33 -66.69 8.24
N THR A 492 -15.87 -67.48 9.16
CA THR A 492 -17.27 -67.36 9.59
C THR A 492 -17.40 -66.39 10.77
N TRP A 493 -18.62 -65.90 11.05
CA TRP A 493 -18.85 -65.07 12.25
C TRP A 493 -18.46 -65.81 13.53
N ARG A 494 -18.68 -67.12 13.57
CA ARG A 494 -18.30 -67.97 14.69
C ARG A 494 -16.79 -68.02 14.88
N ASP A 495 -16.03 -68.16 13.80
CA ASP A 495 -14.55 -68.15 13.88
C ASP A 495 -14.05 -66.79 14.36
N PHE A 496 -14.64 -65.71 13.81
CA PHE A 496 -14.34 -64.34 14.21
C PHE A 496 -14.62 -64.08 15.70
N ILE A 497 -15.75 -64.52 16.25
CA ILE A 497 -16.05 -64.29 17.68
C ILE A 497 -15.22 -65.19 18.60
N LYS A 498 -14.92 -66.43 18.20
CA LYS A 498 -14.11 -67.35 19.03
C LYS A 498 -12.66 -66.89 19.22
N ALA A 499 -12.14 -66.08 18.31
CA ALA A 499 -10.77 -65.56 18.38
C ALA A 499 -10.65 -64.27 19.23
N ILE A 500 -11.76 -63.76 19.79
CA ILE A 500 -11.73 -62.61 20.70
C ILE A 500 -10.89 -62.95 21.95
N PRO A 501 -9.86 -62.16 22.28
CA PRO A 501 -9.08 -62.36 23.49
C PRO A 501 -9.94 -62.26 24.76
N GLU A 502 -9.71 -63.14 25.74
CA GLU A 502 -10.37 -63.07 27.06
C GLU A 502 -10.14 -61.74 27.79
N ALA A 503 -9.09 -61.01 27.41
CA ALA A 503 -8.80 -59.67 27.92
C ALA A 503 -9.81 -58.60 27.45
N TYR A 504 -10.60 -58.86 26.40
CA TYR A 504 -11.64 -57.96 25.89
C TYR A 504 -12.98 -58.27 26.57
N LYS A 505 -12.99 -58.08 27.89
CA LYS A 505 -14.09 -58.51 28.77
C LYS A 505 -15.39 -57.76 28.47
N GLU A 506 -15.30 -56.46 28.25
CA GLU A 506 -16.48 -55.62 28.04
C GLU A 506 -17.15 -55.98 26.70
N LEU A 507 -16.35 -56.27 25.67
CA LEU A 507 -16.80 -56.78 24.39
C LEU A 507 -17.51 -58.13 24.52
N LEU A 508 -16.94 -59.10 25.23
CA LEU A 508 -17.54 -60.41 25.42
C LEU A 508 -18.89 -60.32 26.16
N ILE A 509 -18.96 -59.50 27.22
CA ILE A 509 -20.20 -59.22 27.96
C ILE A 509 -21.23 -58.58 27.03
N TYR A 510 -20.82 -57.58 26.25
CA TYR A 510 -21.73 -56.88 25.35
C TYR A 510 -22.27 -57.82 24.25
N LEU A 511 -21.43 -58.68 23.67
CA LEU A 511 -21.86 -59.67 22.68
C LEU A 511 -22.86 -60.67 23.26
N GLU A 512 -22.69 -61.09 24.52
CA GLU A 512 -23.64 -61.94 25.23
C GLU A 512 -24.99 -61.25 25.43
N GLU A 513 -24.99 -60.02 25.96
CA GLU A 513 -26.19 -59.20 26.17
C GLU A 513 -26.98 -58.99 24.86
N ARG A 514 -26.27 -58.87 23.74
CA ARG A 514 -26.84 -58.66 22.40
C ARG A 514 -27.18 -59.96 21.67
N LYS A 515 -26.91 -61.13 22.26
CA LYS A 515 -27.12 -62.46 21.65
C LYS A 515 -26.38 -62.62 20.32
N LEU A 516 -25.17 -62.05 20.26
CA LEU A 516 -24.26 -62.09 19.11
C LEU A 516 -23.22 -63.22 19.21
N LEU A 517 -23.10 -63.84 20.39
CA LEU A 517 -22.32 -65.07 20.58
C LEU A 517 -23.01 -66.27 19.89
N PRO A 518 -22.23 -67.25 19.38
CA PRO A 518 -22.78 -68.50 18.88
C PRO A 518 -23.65 -69.20 19.94
N GLN A 519 -24.78 -69.79 19.54
CA GLN A 519 -25.62 -70.55 20.46
C GLN A 519 -24.89 -71.82 20.95
N ALA A 520 -25.12 -72.21 22.20
CA ALA A 520 -24.41 -73.33 22.85
C ALA A 520 -24.51 -74.66 22.07
N GLU A 521 -25.59 -74.89 21.30
CA GLU A 521 -25.76 -76.08 20.46
C GLU A 521 -24.77 -76.14 19.29
N GLU A 522 -24.32 -74.99 18.77
CA GLU A 522 -23.28 -74.96 17.75
C GLU A 522 -21.91 -75.25 18.35
N MET A 523 -21.66 -74.98 19.65
CA MET A 523 -20.36 -75.21 20.29
C MET A 523 -20.00 -76.70 20.43
N LEU A 524 -20.98 -77.60 20.38
CA LEU A 524 -20.82 -79.04 20.59
C LEU A 524 -20.67 -79.87 19.30
N LEU A 525 -20.77 -79.26 18.11
CA LEU A 525 -20.46 -79.90 16.84
C LEU A 525 -19.07 -79.45 16.36
N ALA A 526 -18.04 -80.06 16.91
CA ALA A 526 -16.68 -80.13 16.37
C ALA A 526 -16.07 -81.47 16.78
#